data_AF-A0A9P6P4H0-F1
#
_entry.id   AF-A0A9P6P4H0-F1
#
_cell.length_a   1.000
_cell.length_b   1.000
_cell.length_c   1.000
_cell.angle_alpha   90.00
_cell.angle_beta   90.00
_cell.angle_gamma   90.00
#
_symmetry.space_group_name_H-M   'P 1'
#
loop_
_entity.id
_entity.type
_entity.pdbx_description
1 polymer ?
#
loop_
_entity_poly.entity_id
_entity_poly.type
_entity_poly.pdbx_seq_one_letter_code
_entity_poly.pdbx_strand_id
1 'polypeptide(L)'
;MLTTQIQASTAGAAAAAKVYGRLNVGLHAPTKANKDKEDSYFSLETWGQILLEPYKYLLSNPGKDVRAKMIEAFNAWLQVPEEALEVITHVIEMLHSASLLIDDVEDGSVLRRGVPAAHHLYGVPQTINCANYVYFLALEAITKLNDPTMVTIYTEELINLHRGQGMELFWRDTLTCPTEEEFLEMVDN
;
A
#
# COMPACT_ATOMS: atom_id res chain seq x y z
N MET A 1 4.11 -2.44 35.84
CA MET A 1 3.26 -2.80 34.67
C MET A 1 3.96 -2.37 33.38
N LEU A 2 5.10 -3.00 33.03
CA LEU A 2 5.97 -2.51 31.94
C LEU A 2 6.63 -3.66 31.14
N THR A 3 6.05 -4.87 31.17
CA THR A 3 6.69 -6.07 30.62
C THR A 3 5.96 -6.70 29.43
N THR A 4 4.88 -6.10 28.92
CA THR A 4 4.09 -6.68 27.81
C THR A 4 4.41 -6.07 26.43
N GLN A 5 5.25 -5.04 26.34
CA GLN A 5 5.54 -4.35 25.06
C GLN A 5 6.77 -4.87 24.29
N ILE A 6 7.53 -5.84 24.82
CA ILE A 6 8.80 -6.28 24.19
C ILE A 6 8.64 -7.55 23.33
N GLN A 7 7.53 -8.30 23.44
CA GLN A 7 7.37 -9.56 22.70
C GLN A 7 6.85 -9.40 21.24
N ALA A 8 6.25 -8.27 20.87
CA ALA A 8 5.83 -8.01 19.48
C ALA A 8 7.01 -7.62 18.56
N SER A 9 8.14 -7.20 19.13
CA SER A 9 9.34 -6.77 18.42
C SER A 9 10.12 -7.93 17.78
N THR A 10 10.05 -9.14 18.33
CA THR A 10 10.90 -10.26 17.89
C THR A 10 10.36 -10.99 16.66
N ALA A 11 9.05 -10.97 16.41
CA ALA A 11 8.46 -11.66 15.25
C ALA A 11 8.71 -10.91 13.93
N GLY A 12 8.58 -9.58 13.94
CA GLY A 12 8.88 -8.74 12.77
C GLY A 12 10.38 -8.67 12.46
N ALA A 13 11.23 -8.58 13.48
CA ALA A 13 12.68 -8.66 13.33
C ALA A 13 13.13 -10.03 12.80
N ALA A 14 12.47 -11.12 13.19
CA ALA A 14 12.74 -12.45 12.65
C ALA A 14 12.32 -12.60 11.18
N ALA A 15 11.24 -11.96 10.74
CA ALA A 15 10.84 -11.94 9.33
C ALA A 15 11.84 -11.15 8.47
N ALA A 16 12.20 -9.94 8.90
CA ALA A 16 13.21 -9.11 8.22
C ALA A 16 14.60 -9.77 8.23
N ALA A 17 15.03 -10.35 9.35
CA ALA A 17 16.30 -11.08 9.45
C ALA A 17 16.31 -12.38 8.64
N LYS A 18 15.15 -13.00 8.39
CA LYS A 18 15.05 -14.20 7.52
C LYS A 18 15.10 -13.83 6.03
N VAL A 19 14.64 -12.64 5.66
CA VAL A 19 14.79 -12.07 4.31
C VAL A 19 16.24 -11.65 4.05
N TYR A 20 16.85 -10.88 4.96
CA TYR A 20 18.24 -10.43 4.83
C TYR A 20 19.29 -11.52 5.11
N GLY A 21 19.00 -12.47 6.00
CA GLY A 21 19.90 -13.59 6.33
C GLY A 21 20.10 -14.59 5.18
N ARG A 22 19.20 -14.60 4.18
CA ARG A 22 19.36 -15.37 2.94
C ARG A 22 20.21 -14.67 1.87
N LEU A 23 20.47 -13.36 2.01
CA LEU A 23 21.18 -12.55 1.01
C LEU A 23 22.69 -12.40 1.29
N ASN A 24 23.22 -13.05 2.34
CA ASN A 24 24.66 -13.01 2.63
C ASN A 24 25.42 -14.01 1.74
N VAL A 25 25.36 -13.80 0.42
CA VAL A 25 26.20 -14.50 -0.56
C VAL A 25 27.49 -13.70 -0.66
N GLY A 26 28.59 -14.29 -0.19
CA GLY A 26 29.89 -13.64 -0.16
C GLY A 26 30.27 -13.02 -1.50
N LEU A 27 30.83 -11.81 -1.44
CA LEU A 27 31.47 -11.11 -2.55
C LEU A 27 32.63 -11.96 -3.11
N HIS A 28 32.34 -12.89 -4.01
CA HIS A 28 33.30 -13.54 -4.90
C HIS A 28 32.74 -13.46 -6.32
N ALA A 29 33.56 -12.98 -7.25
CA ALA A 29 33.16 -12.77 -8.64
C ALA A 29 32.70 -14.10 -9.30
N PRO A 30 31.55 -14.14 -10.01
CA PRO A 30 30.98 -15.41 -10.46
C PRO A 30 31.65 -15.92 -11.74
N THR A 31 32.00 -17.21 -11.75
CA THR A 31 32.32 -17.99 -12.97
C THR A 31 31.04 -18.43 -13.70
N LYS A 32 31.10 -18.51 -15.04
CA LYS A 32 29.94 -18.73 -15.95
C LYS A 32 29.01 -19.90 -15.60
N ALA A 33 29.50 -20.97 -14.96
CA ALA A 33 28.68 -22.13 -14.58
C ALA A 33 27.75 -21.89 -13.37
N ASN A 34 27.86 -20.73 -12.68
CA ASN A 34 27.04 -20.38 -11.52
C ASN A 34 25.85 -19.45 -11.84
N LYS A 35 25.79 -18.90 -13.06
CA LYS A 35 24.71 -17.99 -13.50
C LYS A 35 23.36 -18.68 -13.63
N ASP A 36 23.34 -19.87 -14.22
CA ASP A 36 22.10 -20.59 -14.55
C ASP A 36 21.33 -21.09 -13.30
N LYS A 37 21.99 -21.14 -12.13
CA LYS A 37 21.37 -21.51 -10.85
C LYS A 37 20.96 -20.31 -9.99
N GLU A 38 21.61 -19.15 -10.14
CA GLU A 38 21.22 -17.90 -9.46
C GLU A 38 19.99 -17.26 -10.10
N ASP A 39 19.85 -17.34 -11.44
CA ASP A 39 18.69 -16.79 -12.17
C ASP A 39 17.36 -17.46 -11.75
N SER A 40 17.41 -18.70 -11.25
CA SER A 40 16.24 -19.43 -10.73
C SER A 40 15.75 -18.93 -9.37
N TYR A 41 16.59 -18.30 -8.55
CA TYR A 41 16.19 -17.80 -7.22
C TYR A 41 15.48 -16.44 -7.31
N PHE A 42 15.67 -15.73 -8.41
CA PHE A 42 15.19 -14.37 -8.64
C PHE A 42 14.23 -14.32 -9.83
N SER A 43 13.22 -15.19 -9.84
CA SER A 43 12.10 -15.04 -10.76
C SER A 43 11.39 -13.70 -10.50
N LEU A 44 10.80 -13.12 -11.55
CA LEU A 44 9.97 -11.90 -11.43
C LEU A 44 8.85 -12.09 -10.39
N GLU A 45 8.36 -13.32 -10.24
CA GLU A 45 7.36 -13.70 -9.24
C GLU A 45 7.90 -13.62 -7.80
N THR A 46 9.14 -14.08 -7.57
CA THR A 46 9.82 -13.92 -6.26
C THR A 46 10.07 -12.45 -5.93
N TRP A 47 10.44 -11.63 -6.92
CA TRP A 47 10.61 -10.20 -6.70
C TRP A 47 9.28 -9.49 -6.41
N GLY A 48 8.21 -9.80 -7.15
CA GLY A 48 6.88 -9.26 -6.88
C GLY A 48 6.41 -9.58 -5.46
N GLN A 49 6.69 -10.79 -4.97
CA GLN A 49 6.40 -11.17 -3.59
C GLN A 49 7.14 -10.31 -2.55
N ILE A 50 8.43 -10.02 -2.80
CA ILE A 50 9.27 -9.21 -1.91
C ILE A 50 8.82 -7.74 -1.92
N LEU A 51 8.53 -7.19 -3.09
CA LEU A 51 8.12 -5.80 -3.25
C LEU A 51 6.78 -5.49 -2.54
N LEU A 52 5.93 -6.50 -2.37
CA LEU A 52 4.62 -6.39 -1.72
C LEU A 52 4.63 -6.67 -0.21
N GLU A 53 5.77 -6.94 0.41
CA GLU A 53 5.82 -7.26 1.85
C GLU A 53 5.24 -6.15 2.76
N PRO A 54 5.53 -4.84 2.57
CA PRO A 54 4.89 -3.78 3.36
C PRO A 54 3.36 -3.77 3.22
N TYR A 55 2.86 -4.01 2.01
CA TYR A 55 1.43 -4.09 1.71
C TYR A 55 0.77 -5.31 2.38
N LYS A 56 1.36 -6.49 2.24
CA LYS A 56 0.87 -7.72 2.91
C LYS A 56 0.88 -7.58 4.43
N TYR A 57 1.89 -6.94 4.99
CA TYR A 57 1.95 -6.64 6.42
C TYR A 57 0.76 -5.78 6.86
N LEU A 58 0.43 -4.73 6.12
CA LEU A 58 -0.74 -3.90 6.39
C LEU A 58 -2.04 -4.73 6.32
N LEU A 59 -2.20 -5.57 5.29
CA LEU A 59 -3.38 -6.43 5.11
C LEU A 59 -3.53 -7.48 6.22
N SER A 60 -2.43 -7.97 6.79
CA SER A 60 -2.47 -8.93 7.90
C SER A 60 -3.09 -8.37 9.19
N ASN A 61 -3.28 -7.05 9.25
CA ASN A 61 -3.94 -6.34 10.35
C ASN A 61 -5.20 -5.65 9.81
N PRO A 62 -6.31 -6.37 9.60
CA PRO A 62 -7.47 -5.85 8.87
C PRO A 62 -8.18 -4.71 9.59
N GLY A 63 -8.81 -3.83 8.81
CA GLY A 63 -9.60 -2.70 9.29
C GLY A 63 -11.07 -3.06 9.52
N LYS A 64 -11.94 -2.04 9.59
CA LYS A 64 -13.39 -2.21 9.77
C LYS A 64 -14.16 -2.58 8.49
N ASP A 65 -13.44 -2.64 7.37
CA ASP A 65 -13.97 -2.97 6.04
C ASP A 65 -15.24 -2.20 5.64
N VAL A 66 -15.21 -0.87 5.86
CA VAL A 66 -16.34 0.01 5.56
C VAL A 66 -16.55 0.13 4.05
N ARG A 67 -15.48 0.10 3.26
CA ARG A 67 -15.53 0.25 1.80
C ARG A 67 -16.19 -0.93 1.10
N ALA A 68 -15.85 -2.17 1.44
CA ALA A 68 -16.53 -3.32 0.84
C ALA A 68 -18.04 -3.30 1.13
N LYS A 69 -18.43 -2.99 2.37
CA LYS A 69 -19.85 -2.82 2.75
C LYS A 69 -20.54 -1.70 1.98
N MET A 70 -19.84 -0.61 1.70
CA MET A 70 -20.37 0.49 0.91
C MET A 70 -20.60 0.04 -0.54
N ILE A 71 -19.63 -0.63 -1.15
CA ILE A 71 -19.74 -1.21 -2.49
C ILE A 71 -20.94 -2.18 -2.56
N GLU A 72 -21.07 -3.10 -1.59
CA GLU A 72 -22.21 -4.01 -1.49
C GLU A 72 -23.55 -3.28 -1.39
N ALA A 73 -23.62 -2.22 -0.57
CA ALA A 73 -24.82 -1.42 -0.38
C ALA A 73 -25.23 -0.70 -1.69
N PHE A 74 -24.27 -0.11 -2.42
CA PHE A 74 -24.55 0.50 -3.72
C PHE A 74 -24.94 -0.55 -4.77
N ASN A 75 -24.32 -1.74 -4.72
CA ASN A 75 -24.61 -2.80 -5.68
C ASN A 75 -26.04 -3.37 -5.55
N ALA A 76 -26.69 -3.18 -4.40
CA ALA A 76 -28.12 -3.49 -4.24
C ALA A 76 -29.02 -2.73 -5.24
N TRP A 77 -28.58 -1.55 -5.69
CA TRP A 77 -29.26 -0.77 -6.73
C TRP A 77 -28.61 -0.90 -8.10
N LEU A 78 -27.28 -0.87 -8.18
CA LEU A 78 -26.56 -0.81 -9.44
C LEU A 78 -26.52 -2.16 -10.19
N GLN A 79 -26.62 -3.28 -9.47
CA GLN A 79 -26.63 -4.64 -10.03
C GLN A 79 -25.49 -4.87 -11.05
N VAL A 80 -24.28 -4.47 -10.68
CA VAL A 80 -23.07 -4.61 -11.49
C VAL A 80 -22.77 -6.11 -11.69
N PRO A 81 -22.35 -6.55 -12.89
CA PRO A 81 -21.92 -7.92 -13.11
C PRO A 81 -20.85 -8.36 -12.10
N GLU A 82 -20.97 -9.57 -11.57
CA GLU A 82 -20.12 -10.09 -10.48
C GLU A 82 -18.62 -9.99 -10.80
N GLU A 83 -18.19 -10.38 -11.99
CA GLU A 83 -16.78 -10.29 -12.42
C GLU A 83 -16.26 -8.84 -12.40
N ALA A 84 -17.08 -7.87 -12.84
CA ALA A 84 -16.70 -6.47 -12.80
C ALA A 84 -16.67 -5.93 -11.37
N LEU A 85 -17.63 -6.34 -10.53
CA LEU A 85 -17.71 -5.96 -9.12
C LEU A 85 -16.49 -6.46 -8.32
N GLU A 86 -16.03 -7.68 -8.57
CA GLU A 86 -14.82 -8.24 -7.96
C GLU A 86 -13.59 -7.41 -8.30
N VAL A 87 -13.42 -7.04 -9.57
CA VAL A 87 -12.31 -6.18 -10.01
C VAL A 87 -12.38 -4.81 -9.35
N ILE A 88 -13.55 -4.17 -9.34
CA ILE A 88 -13.77 -2.85 -8.72
C ILE A 88 -13.45 -2.90 -7.22
N THR A 89 -13.95 -3.91 -6.51
CA THR A 89 -13.73 -4.09 -5.07
C THR A 89 -12.25 -4.27 -4.77
N HIS A 90 -11.57 -5.11 -5.55
CA HIS A 90 -10.14 -5.35 -5.40
C HIS A 90 -9.31 -4.09 -5.63
N VAL A 91 -9.60 -3.33 -6.70
CA VAL A 91 -8.92 -2.06 -7.01
C VAL A 91 -9.08 -1.05 -5.88
N ILE A 92 -10.31 -0.89 -5.36
CA ILE A 92 -10.57 0.05 -4.25
C ILE A 92 -9.82 -0.35 -2.97
N GLU A 93 -9.74 -1.64 -2.66
CA GLU A 93 -8.97 -2.13 -1.51
C GLU A 93 -7.46 -1.89 -1.68
N MET A 94 -6.93 -2.12 -2.89
CA MET A 94 -5.53 -1.85 -3.23
C MET A 94 -5.19 -0.37 -3.06
N LEU A 95 -6.00 0.52 -3.65
CA LEU A 95 -5.80 1.96 -3.56
C LEU A 95 -5.86 2.45 -2.12
N HIS A 96 -6.86 2.02 -1.35
CA HIS A 96 -6.97 2.39 0.05
C HIS A 96 -5.77 1.93 0.89
N SER A 97 -5.34 0.69 0.68
CA SER A 97 -4.24 0.13 1.46
C SER A 97 -2.90 0.78 1.07
N ALA A 98 -2.70 1.08 -0.21
CA ALA A 98 -1.54 1.84 -0.68
C ALA A 98 -1.53 3.27 -0.11
N SER A 99 -2.68 3.96 -0.08
CA SER A 99 -2.76 5.31 0.47
C SER A 99 -2.45 5.34 1.97
N LEU A 100 -2.90 4.35 2.75
CA LEU A 100 -2.53 4.23 4.17
C LEU A 100 -1.03 4.07 4.41
N LEU A 101 -0.31 3.39 3.51
CA LEU A 101 1.14 3.24 3.61
C LEU A 101 1.86 4.57 3.37
N ILE A 102 1.38 5.37 2.41
CA ILE A 102 1.91 6.70 2.11
C ILE A 102 1.57 7.66 3.25
N ASP A 103 0.30 7.72 3.66
CA ASP A 103 -0.20 8.53 4.79
C ASP A 103 0.59 8.27 6.08
N ASP A 104 0.82 7.00 6.44
CA ASP A 104 1.63 6.66 7.62
C ASP A 104 3.05 7.23 7.53
N VAL A 105 3.64 7.28 6.34
CA VAL A 105 4.97 7.83 6.10
C VAL A 105 4.96 9.36 6.15
N GLU A 106 3.98 9.99 5.49
CA GLU A 106 3.83 11.44 5.39
C GLU A 106 3.55 12.09 6.75
N ASP A 107 2.82 11.39 7.62
CA ASP A 107 2.49 11.83 8.98
C ASP A 107 3.53 11.41 10.03
N GLY A 108 4.49 10.55 9.67
CA GLY A 108 5.40 9.95 10.65
C GLY A 108 4.67 9.11 11.70
N SER A 109 3.58 8.44 11.30
CA SER A 109 2.72 7.67 12.20
C SER A 109 3.46 6.48 12.81
N VAL A 110 3.47 6.40 14.14
CA VAL A 110 4.15 5.30 14.86
C VAL A 110 3.37 3.98 14.76
N LEU A 111 2.05 4.05 14.79
CA LEU A 111 1.16 2.90 14.85
C LEU A 111 0.05 2.98 13.80
N ARG A 112 -0.28 1.81 13.23
CA ARG A 112 -1.47 1.60 12.42
C ARG A 112 -2.23 0.39 12.96
N ARG A 113 -3.52 0.56 13.28
CA ARG A 113 -4.40 -0.51 13.80
C ARG A 113 -3.82 -1.24 15.04
N GLY A 114 -3.09 -0.50 15.89
CA GLY A 114 -2.50 -1.02 17.13
C GLY A 114 -1.15 -1.73 16.97
N VAL A 115 -0.61 -1.84 15.76
CA VAL A 115 0.73 -2.39 15.47
C VAL A 115 1.63 -1.32 14.87
N PRO A 116 2.97 -1.48 14.88
CA PRO A 116 3.87 -0.48 14.29
C PRO A 116 3.57 -0.27 12.80
N ALA A 117 3.59 0.99 12.34
CA ALA A 117 3.38 1.31 10.93
C ALA A 117 4.44 0.65 10.05
N ALA A 118 4.09 0.31 8.80
CA ALA A 118 4.96 -0.49 7.93
C ALA A 118 6.35 0.10 7.74
N HIS A 119 6.47 1.43 7.65
CA HIS A 119 7.74 2.11 7.45
C HIS A 119 8.70 1.99 8.65
N HIS A 120 8.20 1.64 9.84
CA HIS A 120 9.04 1.30 10.99
C HIS A 120 9.65 -0.10 10.91
N LEU A 121 9.08 -1.01 10.10
CA LEU A 121 9.61 -2.37 9.90
C LEU A 121 10.46 -2.47 8.64
N TYR A 122 10.00 -1.88 7.53
CA TYR A 122 10.59 -2.03 6.20
C TYR A 122 11.40 -0.80 5.76
N GLY A 123 11.29 0.31 6.49
CA GLY A 123 11.91 1.58 6.16
C GLY A 123 11.10 2.39 5.14
N VAL A 124 11.18 3.71 5.28
CA VAL A 124 10.49 4.69 4.42
C VAL A 124 10.67 4.40 2.92
N PRO A 125 11.89 4.15 2.38
CA PRO A 125 12.06 3.96 0.94
C PRO A 125 11.32 2.73 0.39
N GLN A 126 11.31 1.62 1.13
CA GLN A 126 10.63 0.39 0.70
C GLN A 126 9.11 0.55 0.80
N THR A 127 8.61 1.20 1.85
CA THR A 127 7.18 1.45 2.02
C THR A 127 6.63 2.35 0.92
N ILE A 128 7.32 3.45 0.58
CA ILE A 128 6.93 4.33 -0.53
C ILE A 128 6.95 3.56 -1.85
N ASN A 129 8.03 2.83 -2.15
CA ASN A 129 8.12 2.08 -3.39
C ASN A 129 7.02 1.01 -3.52
N CYS A 130 6.72 0.29 -2.42
CA CYS A 130 5.65 -0.70 -2.38
C CYS A 130 4.29 -0.06 -2.63
N ALA A 131 3.98 1.06 -2.00
CA ALA A 131 2.69 1.74 -2.18
C ALA A 131 2.50 2.24 -3.61
N ASN A 132 3.53 2.89 -4.18
CA ASN A 132 3.52 3.33 -5.57
C ASN A 132 3.39 2.17 -6.55
N TYR A 133 4.07 1.05 -6.28
CA TYR A 133 3.92 -0.17 -7.09
C TYR A 133 2.48 -0.69 -7.05
N VAL A 134 1.84 -0.71 -5.88
CA VAL A 134 0.44 -1.12 -5.74
C VAL A 134 -0.52 -0.16 -6.47
N TYR A 135 -0.26 1.15 -6.51
CA TYR A 135 -1.02 2.06 -7.38
C TYR A 135 -0.95 1.62 -8.84
N PHE A 136 0.22 1.25 -9.36
CA PHE A 136 0.30 0.79 -10.76
C PHE A 136 -0.32 -0.58 -10.99
N LEU A 137 -0.28 -1.49 -10.01
CA LEU A 137 -1.00 -2.77 -10.09
C LEU A 137 -2.53 -2.56 -10.07
N ALA A 138 -3.02 -1.58 -9.31
CA ALA A 138 -4.44 -1.22 -9.30
C ALA A 138 -4.88 -0.65 -10.65
N LEU A 139 -4.04 0.17 -11.29
CA LEU A 139 -4.25 0.63 -12.66
C LEU A 139 -4.24 -0.53 -13.66
N GLU A 140 -3.30 -1.47 -13.56
CA GLU A 140 -3.30 -2.66 -14.41
C GLU A 140 -4.59 -3.48 -14.22
N ALA A 141 -5.03 -3.67 -12.99
CA ALA A 141 -6.25 -4.41 -12.67
C ALA A 141 -7.51 -3.74 -13.25
N ILE A 142 -7.65 -2.41 -13.15
CA ILE A 142 -8.83 -1.72 -13.68
C ILE A 142 -8.93 -1.80 -15.21
N THR A 143 -7.80 -1.90 -15.92
CA THR A 143 -7.82 -2.06 -17.39
C THR A 143 -8.50 -3.36 -17.86
N LYS A 144 -8.61 -4.38 -16.98
CA LYS A 144 -9.26 -5.65 -17.29
C LYS A 144 -10.78 -5.53 -17.48
N LEU A 145 -11.38 -4.42 -17.03
CA LEU A 145 -12.79 -4.12 -17.29
C LEU A 145 -13.07 -3.81 -18.78
N ASN A 146 -12.04 -3.62 -19.61
CA ASN A 146 -12.14 -3.33 -21.04
C ASN A 146 -13.00 -2.10 -21.38
N ASP A 147 -13.09 -1.16 -20.45
CA ASP A 147 -13.77 0.12 -20.61
C ASP A 147 -12.75 1.27 -20.40
N PRO A 148 -12.43 2.05 -21.45
CA PRO A 148 -11.46 3.14 -21.34
C PRO A 148 -11.89 4.24 -20.36
N THR A 149 -13.19 4.39 -20.10
CA THR A 149 -13.69 5.37 -19.12
C THR A 149 -13.22 5.06 -17.70
N MET A 150 -12.94 3.78 -17.39
CA MET A 150 -12.44 3.37 -16.07
C MET A 150 -11.05 3.93 -15.79
N VAL A 151 -10.18 4.02 -16.81
CA VAL A 151 -8.84 4.63 -16.65
C VAL A 151 -8.95 6.14 -16.43
N THR A 152 -9.90 6.80 -17.10
CA THR A 152 -10.19 8.22 -16.89
C THR A 152 -10.66 8.46 -15.46
N ILE A 153 -11.69 7.74 -14.99
CA ILE A 153 -12.19 7.85 -13.61
C ILE A 153 -11.07 7.57 -12.61
N TYR A 154 -10.35 6.46 -12.78
CA TYR A 154 -9.23 6.09 -11.93
C TYR A 154 -8.18 7.22 -11.78
N THR A 155 -7.82 7.85 -12.91
CA THR A 155 -6.82 8.91 -12.93
C THR A 155 -7.35 10.21 -12.30
N GLU A 156 -8.59 10.58 -12.59
CA GLU A 156 -9.25 11.77 -12.03
C GLU A 156 -9.37 11.66 -10.51
N GLU A 157 -9.87 10.52 -10.00
CA GLU A 157 -10.04 10.30 -8.57
C GLU A 157 -8.69 10.26 -7.83
N LEU A 158 -7.64 9.65 -8.42
CA LEU A 158 -6.30 9.71 -7.82
C LEU A 158 -5.72 11.12 -7.80
N ILE A 159 -5.96 11.93 -8.84
CA ILE A 159 -5.53 13.32 -8.85
C ILE A 159 -6.24 14.11 -7.75
N ASN A 160 -7.55 13.91 -7.57
CA ASN A 160 -8.29 14.61 -6.53
C ASN A 160 -7.81 14.18 -5.12
N LEU A 161 -7.65 12.87 -4.87
CA LEU A 161 -7.07 12.38 -3.60
C LEU A 161 -5.72 13.04 -3.28
N HIS A 162 -4.84 13.20 -4.26
CA HIS A 162 -3.54 13.87 -4.05
C HIS A 162 -3.65 15.38 -3.90
N ARG A 163 -4.68 16.03 -4.46
CA ARG A 163 -4.98 17.45 -4.20
C ARG A 163 -5.40 17.65 -2.75
N GLY A 164 -6.36 16.85 -2.27
CA GLY A 164 -6.80 16.88 -0.87
C GLY A 164 -5.63 16.66 0.09
N GLN A 165 -4.86 15.59 -0.12
CA GLN A 165 -3.66 15.32 0.68
C GLN A 165 -2.64 16.46 0.61
N GLY A 166 -2.38 17.01 -0.58
CA GLY A 166 -1.45 18.12 -0.75
C GLY A 166 -1.86 19.40 -0.03
N MET A 167 -3.18 19.69 0.03
CA MET A 167 -3.72 20.82 0.80
C MET A 167 -3.51 20.61 2.30
N GLU A 168 -3.82 19.41 2.82
CA GLU A 168 -3.58 19.04 4.22
C GLU A 168 -2.11 19.22 4.60
N LEU A 169 -1.20 18.62 3.82
CA LEU A 169 0.25 18.67 4.06
C LEU A 169 0.75 20.12 4.05
N PHE A 170 0.29 20.92 3.09
CA PHE A 170 0.65 22.34 3.00
C PHE A 170 0.27 23.10 4.27
N TRP A 171 -0.97 22.95 4.74
CA TRP A 171 -1.44 23.62 5.95
C TRP A 171 -0.68 23.17 7.19
N ARG A 172 -0.47 21.86 7.33
CA ARG A 172 0.28 21.25 8.44
C ARG A 172 1.71 21.76 8.49
N ASP A 173 2.43 21.74 7.37
CA ASP A 173 3.86 22.05 7.30
C ASP A 173 4.16 23.56 7.31
N THR A 174 3.20 24.38 6.87
CA THR A 174 3.30 25.86 6.96
C THR A 174 2.70 26.45 8.23
N LEU A 175 2.08 25.62 9.07
CA LEU A 175 1.35 26.04 10.27
C LEU A 175 0.22 27.03 9.96
N THR A 176 -0.45 26.84 8.83
CA THR A 176 -1.57 27.66 8.38
C THR A 176 -2.87 26.96 8.73
N CYS A 177 -3.73 27.58 9.53
CA CYS A 177 -5.06 27.04 9.82
C CYS A 177 -6.03 27.38 8.67
N PRO A 178 -6.67 26.39 8.03
CA PRO A 178 -7.70 26.65 7.03
C PRO A 178 -8.98 27.17 7.67
N THR A 179 -9.81 27.81 6.86
CA THR A 179 -11.23 28.04 7.15
C THR A 179 -12.02 26.72 7.09
N GLU A 180 -13.23 26.71 7.64
CA GLU A 180 -14.11 25.54 7.55
C GLU A 180 -14.45 25.18 6.10
N GLU A 181 -14.67 26.18 5.24
CA GLU A 181 -14.97 25.99 3.82
C GLU A 181 -13.79 25.33 3.08
N GLU A 182 -12.56 25.82 3.29
CA GLU A 182 -11.36 25.23 2.71
C GLU A 182 -11.14 23.79 3.22
N PHE A 183 -11.37 23.55 4.51
CA PHE A 183 -11.27 22.20 5.07
C PHE A 183 -12.27 21.23 4.43
N LEU A 184 -13.51 21.66 4.21
CA LEU A 184 -14.52 20.85 3.51
C LEU A 184 -14.12 20.60 2.05
N GLU A 185 -13.61 21.61 1.35
CA GLU A 185 -13.10 21.45 -0.01
C GLU A 185 -11.96 20.40 -0.07
N MET A 186 -11.05 20.43 0.91
CA MET A 186 -9.98 19.44 1.01
C MET A 186 -10.51 18.01 1.22
N VAL A 187 -11.53 17.85 2.07
CA VAL A 187 -12.14 16.54 2.36
C VAL A 187 -12.96 16.00 1.19
N ASP A 188 -13.55 16.88 0.37
CA ASP A 188 -14.41 16.53 -0.76
C ASP A 188 -13.62 16.19 -2.05
N ASN A 189 -12.30 16.43 -2.07
CA ASN A 189 -11.41 15.98 -3.15
C ASN A 189 -11.18 14.46 -3.07
#